data_AF-A0A5R2N294-F1
#
_entry.id   AF-A0A5R2N294-F1
#
_cell.length_a   1.000
_cell.length_b   1.000
_cell.length_c   1.000
_cell.angle_alpha   90.00
_cell.angle_beta   90.00
_cell.angle_gamma   90.00
#
_symmetry.space_group_name_H-M   'P 1'
#
loop_
_entity.id
_entity.type
_entity.pdbx_description
1 polymer ?
#
loop_
_entity_poly.entity_id
_entity_poly.type
_entity_poly.pdbx_seq_one_letter_code
_entity_poly.pdbx_strand_id
1 'polypeptide(L)' 'MNLKTSLFVLGTISMLSGVGVASAQAADALRVRGTVVSFEPSLLTVKTRQGDTSAIKLKDGWKLSGVAKASVNDIKQGDF' A
#
# COMPACT_ATOMS: atom_id res chain seq x y z
N MET A 1 55.08 41.75 -4.72
CA MET A 1 54.60 41.87 -6.12
C MET A 1 55.56 41.05 -6.99
N ASN A 2 55.04 40.39 -8.04
CA ASN A 2 55.75 39.56 -9.05
C ASN A 2 55.84 38.08 -8.59
N LEU A 3 55.34 37.07 -9.30
CA LEU A 3 55.40 36.80 -10.74
C LEU A 3 54.24 35.85 -11.14
N LYS A 4 53.61 36.09 -12.31
CA LYS A 4 52.54 35.28 -12.92
C LYS A 4 53.16 34.26 -13.88
N THR A 5 52.70 33.01 -13.89
CA THR A 5 52.79 32.03 -15.01
C THR A 5 51.93 30.81 -14.63
N SER A 6 50.75 30.57 -15.21
CA SER A 6 50.42 30.04 -16.56
C SER A 6 50.49 28.51 -16.67
N LEU A 7 49.30 27.91 -16.83
CA LEU A 7 48.93 26.83 -17.76
C LEU A 7 49.51 25.40 -17.60
N PHE A 8 48.65 24.46 -17.18
CA PHE A 8 48.65 23.03 -17.53
C PHE A 8 47.18 22.65 -17.77
N VAL A 9 46.68 22.50 -19.01
CA VAL A 9 46.81 21.35 -19.92
C VAL A 9 46.17 20.07 -19.35
N LEU A 10 44.97 19.78 -19.87
CA LEU A 10 44.52 18.49 -20.40
C LEU A 10 44.22 17.33 -19.43
N GLY A 11 42.96 16.90 -19.44
CA GLY A 11 42.46 15.66 -18.82
C GLY A 11 41.20 15.99 -18.03
N THR A 12 40.03 15.37 -18.20
CA THR A 12 39.74 14.00 -18.63
C THR A 12 38.22 13.88 -18.75
N ILE A 13 37.78 13.18 -19.80
CA ILE A 13 36.66 12.22 -19.76
C ILE A 13 35.23 12.79 -19.64
N SER A 14 34.59 12.86 -20.81
CA SER A 14 33.17 12.66 -20.98
C SER A 14 32.75 11.30 -20.41
N MET A 15 31.90 11.25 -19.39
CA MET A 15 31.09 10.08 -19.04
C MET A 15 29.63 10.47 -19.00
N LEU A 16 29.02 10.42 -20.19
CA LEU A 16 27.59 10.31 -20.39
C LEU A 16 27.21 8.83 -20.18
N SER A 17 26.84 8.44 -18.96
CA SER A 17 26.23 7.12 -18.71
C SER A 17 25.56 7.09 -17.35
N GLY A 18 24.27 7.40 -17.32
CA GLY A 18 23.48 7.26 -16.11
C GLY A 18 22.12 7.92 -16.19
N VAL A 19 21.36 7.74 -17.26
CA VAL A 19 19.90 7.89 -17.15
C VAL A 19 19.44 6.71 -16.30
N GLY A 20 19.50 6.88 -14.98
CA GLY A 20 18.92 5.95 -14.03
C GLY A 20 17.44 5.85 -14.36
N VAL A 21 17.03 4.70 -14.89
CA VAL A 21 15.63 4.29 -14.87
C VAL A 21 15.25 4.21 -13.39
N ALA A 22 14.59 5.25 -12.89
CA ALA A 22 13.95 5.23 -11.60
C ALA A 22 12.84 4.18 -11.68
N SER A 23 13.14 2.95 -11.28
CA SER A 23 12.12 1.94 -11.04
C SER A 23 11.30 2.43 -9.85
N ALA A 24 10.02 2.66 -10.08
CA ALA A 24 9.09 2.94 -9.00
C ALA A 24 9.06 1.70 -8.09
N GLN A 25 9.75 1.78 -6.94
CA GLN A 25 9.64 0.77 -5.91
C GLN A 25 8.22 0.84 -5.39
N ALA A 26 7.41 -0.18 -5.69
CA ALA A 26 6.07 -0.29 -5.15
C ALA A 26 6.17 -0.20 -3.63
N ALA A 27 5.56 0.84 -3.05
CA ALA A 27 5.53 1.02 -1.61
C ALA A 27 5.04 -0.27 -0.94
N ASP A 28 5.64 -0.62 0.19
CA ASP A 28 5.40 -1.87 0.89
C ASP A 28 3.91 -1.95 1.32
N ALA A 29 3.11 -2.66 0.52
CA ALA A 29 1.67 -2.73 0.68
C ALA A 29 1.31 -3.94 1.53
N LEU A 30 1.07 -3.72 2.83
CA LEU A 30 0.67 -4.77 3.75
C LEU A 30 -0.72 -5.31 3.39
N ARG A 31 -0.80 -6.60 3.06
CA ARG A 31 -2.07 -7.28 2.77
C ARG A 31 -2.51 -8.15 3.94
N VAL A 32 -3.58 -7.74 4.60
CA VAL A 32 -4.21 -8.49 5.69
C VAL A 32 -5.25 -9.46 5.12
N ARG A 33 -5.16 -10.74 5.47
CA ARG A 33 -6.16 -11.77 5.13
C ARG A 33 -6.74 -12.36 6.40
N GLY A 34 -8.06 -12.40 6.49
CA GLY A 34 -8.75 -12.89 7.67
C GLY A 34 -10.27 -12.78 7.59
N THR A 35 -10.92 -13.08 8.70
CA THR A 35 -12.38 -12.96 8.86
C THR A 35 -12.72 -11.59 9.42
N VAL A 36 -13.66 -10.89 8.80
CA VAL A 36 -14.17 -9.62 9.35
C VAL A 36 -14.95 -9.91 10.62
N VAL A 37 -14.57 -9.26 11.71
CA VAL A 37 -15.21 -9.41 13.03
C VAL A 37 -16.15 -8.24 13.32
N SER A 38 -15.75 -7.03 12.92
CA SER A 38 -16.56 -5.83 13.05
C SER A 38 -16.27 -4.85 11.92
N PHE A 39 -17.27 -4.06 11.55
CA PHE A 39 -17.16 -2.97 10.60
C PHE A 39 -17.89 -1.75 11.14
N GLU A 40 -17.13 -0.68 11.37
CA GLU A 40 -17.57 0.66 11.72
C GLU A 40 -17.28 1.60 10.53
N PRO A 41 -17.88 2.81 10.44
CA PRO A 41 -17.86 3.65 9.24
C PRO A 41 -16.48 3.87 8.59
N SER A 42 -15.42 3.89 9.39
CA SER A 42 -14.04 4.07 8.92
C SER A 42 -13.06 3.05 9.51
N LEU A 43 -13.53 2.00 10.19
CA LEU A 43 -12.67 1.03 10.87
C LEU A 43 -13.15 -0.40 10.60
N LEU A 44 -12.25 -1.20 10.03
CA LEU A 44 -12.48 -2.62 9.76
C LEU A 44 -11.61 -3.46 10.69
N THR A 45 -12.26 -4.28 11.50
CA THR A 45 -11.58 -5.18 12.42
C THR A 45 -11.55 -6.59 11.83
N VAL A 46 -10.35 -7.10 11.57
CA VAL A 46 -10.13 -8.39 10.90
C VAL A 46 -9.37 -9.31 11.84
N LYS A 47 -9.90 -10.51 12.07
CA LYS A 47 -9.17 -11.61 12.69
C LYS A 47 -8.30 -12.28 11.63
N THR A 48 -6.99 -12.14 11.75
CA THR A 48 -6.01 -12.70 10.82
C THR A 48 -5.96 -14.21 10.93
N ARG A 49 -5.36 -14.88 9.94
CA ARG A 49 -5.20 -16.35 9.97
C ARG A 49 -4.30 -16.83 11.11
N GLN A 50 -3.43 -15.96 11.61
CA GLN A 50 -2.55 -16.20 12.76
C GLN A 50 -3.29 -16.14 14.09
N GLY A 51 -4.55 -15.67 14.09
CA GLY A 51 -5.38 -15.57 15.28
C GLY A 51 -5.42 -14.16 15.89
N ASP A 52 -4.48 -13.30 15.51
CA ASP A 52 -4.42 -11.90 15.94
C ASP A 52 -5.54 -11.05 15.33
N THR A 53 -5.84 -9.93 15.95
CA THR A 53 -6.84 -8.98 15.46
C THR A 53 -6.13 -7.73 14.93
N SER A 54 -6.45 -7.34 13.69
CA SER A 54 -5.93 -6.14 13.04
C SER A 54 -7.05 -5.14 12.82
N ALA A 55 -6.82 -3.90 13.25
CA ALA A 55 -7.71 -2.78 13.00
C ALA A 55 -7.22 -1.98 11.78
N ILE A 56 -8.05 -1.89 10.75
CA ILE A 56 -7.71 -1.30 9.45
C ILE A 56 -8.54 -0.03 9.29
N LYS A 57 -7.89 1.12 9.24
CA LYS A 57 -8.55 2.40 8.96
C LYS A 57 -8.90 2.48 7.48
N LEU A 58 -10.18 2.69 7.19
CA LEU A 58 -10.71 2.82 5.83
C LEU A 58 -10.99 4.29 5.49
N LYS A 59 -10.98 4.60 4.20
CA LYS A 59 -11.40 5.90 3.68
C LYS A 59 -12.93 5.98 3.66
N ASP A 60 -13.47 7.20 3.69
CA ASP A 60 -14.91 7.41 3.67
C ASP A 60 -15.57 6.81 2.42
N GLY A 61 -16.78 6.28 2.60
CA GLY A 61 -17.57 5.68 1.52
C GLY A 61 -17.15 4.26 1.12
N TRP A 62 -16.22 3.64 1.85
CA TRP A 62 -15.86 2.24 1.62
C TRP A 62 -17.05 1.33 1.93
N LYS A 63 -17.31 0.37 1.03
CA LYS A 63 -18.41 -0.58 1.17
C LYS A 63 -17.86 -1.99 1.31
N LEU A 64 -18.37 -2.72 2.29
CA LEU A 64 -18.05 -4.12 2.50
C LEU A 64 -19.14 -5.00 1.88
N SER A 65 -18.75 -5.90 0.98
CA SER A 65 -19.62 -6.93 0.43
C SER A 65 -19.34 -8.26 1.13
N GLY A 66 -20.38 -8.97 1.55
CA GLY A 66 -20.23 -10.24 2.25
C GLY A 66 -21.43 -11.15 2.04
N VAL A 67 -21.20 -12.44 2.24
CA VAL A 67 -22.25 -13.48 2.25
C VAL A 67 -22.33 -14.00 3.68
N ALA A 68 -23.48 -13.79 4.32
CA ALA A 68 -23.78 -14.36 5.63
C ALA A 68 -24.57 -15.66 5.46
N LYS A 69 -24.39 -16.60 6.38
CA LYS A 69 -25.20 -17.82 6.42
C LYS A 69 -26.61 -17.45 6.86
N ALA A 70 -27.60 -17.68 6.01
CA ALA A 70 -29.01 -17.59 6.37
C ALA A 70 -29.48 -18.93 6.97
N SER A 71 -30.38 -18.87 7.95
CA SER A 71 -31.09 -20.01 8.52
C SER A 71 -32.54 -20.03 8.06
N VAL A 72 -33.21 -21.18 8.22
CA VAL A 72 -34.64 -21.31 7.90
C VAL A 72 -35.50 -20.35 8.73
N ASN A 73 -35.04 -19.99 9.93
CA ASN A 73 -35.74 -19.04 10.80
C ASN A 73 -35.65 -17.59 10.30
N ASP A 74 -34.73 -17.30 9.37
CA ASP A 74 -34.59 -15.96 8.79
C ASP A 74 -35.54 -15.72 7.61
N ILE A 75 -36.22 -16.78 7.13
CA ILE A 75 -37.18 -16.71 6.02
C ILE A 75 -38.49 -16.06 6.51
N LYS A 76 -38.88 -14.96 5.88
CA LYS A 76 -40.12 -14.23 6.19
C LYS A 76 -41.18 -14.49 5.14
N GLN A 77 -42.45 -14.30 5.51
CA GLN A 77 -43.55 -14.36 4.55
C GLN A 77 -43.36 -13.30 3.46
N GLY A 78 -43.32 -13.71 2.19
CA GLY A 78 -43.03 -12.83 1.05
C GLY A 78 -41.58 -12.81 0.58
N ASP A 79 -40.66 -13.55 1.23
CA ASP A 79 -39.32 -13.82 0.69
C ASP A 79 -39.34 -14.84 -0.47
N PHE A 80 -40.45 -15.57 -0.63
CA PHE A 80 -40.70 -16.53 -1.71
C PHE A 80 -41.81 -16.06 -2.64
#